data_AF-A0A7Y4WXB3-F1
#
_entry.id   AF-A0A7Y4WXB3-F1
#
_cell.length_a   1.000
_cell.length_b   1.000
_cell.length_c   1.000
_cell.angle_alpha   90.00
_cell.angle_beta   90.00
_cell.angle_gamma   90.00
#
_symmetry.space_group_name_H-M   'P 1'
#
loop_
_entity.id
_entity.type
_entity.pdbx_description
1 polymer ?
#
loop_
_entity_poly.entity_id
_entity_poly.type
_entity_poly.pdbx_seq_one_letter_code
_entity_poly.pdbx_strand_id
1 'polypeptide(L)'
;MLESEFIDKLFQGDPRTIARAISRVENLSRDAAELMKAVFPKTGNALVIGITGAPGAGKSSLVDKLAFHYKDAGRKVGIICVDPSSPFSGGAILGDRIRMATLGLDKNVFIRSMATRGNLGGLSRATVDAVAILDAAGFDFVIVETVGVG
;
A
#
# COMPACT_ATOMS: atom_id res chain seq x y z
N MET A 1 -0.15 10.21 -22.27
CA MET A 1 -1.59 10.05 -22.01
C MET A 1 -1.77 8.72 -21.32
N LEU A 2 -2.43 8.73 -20.16
CA LEU A 2 -2.86 7.48 -19.53
C LEU A 2 -3.89 6.80 -20.43
N GLU A 3 -3.71 5.50 -20.65
CA GLU A 3 -4.68 4.68 -21.37
C GLU A 3 -5.95 4.53 -20.54
N SER A 4 -7.13 4.85 -21.09
CA SER A 4 -8.42 4.72 -20.38
C SER A 4 -8.59 3.34 -19.74
N GLU A 5 -8.19 2.30 -20.48
CA GLU A 5 -8.25 0.91 -20.02
C GLU A 5 -7.43 0.66 -18.74
N PHE A 6 -6.29 1.35 -18.56
CA PHE A 6 -5.48 1.24 -17.35
C PHE A 6 -6.22 1.81 -16.13
N ILE A 7 -6.87 2.96 -16.29
CA ILE A 7 -7.62 3.60 -15.21
C ILE A 7 -8.88 2.78 -14.87
N ASP A 8 -9.58 2.24 -15.87
CA ASP A 8 -10.74 1.41 -15.66
C ASP A 8 -10.40 0.12 -14.90
N LYS A 9 -9.30 -0.55 -15.30
CA LYS A 9 -8.78 -1.73 -14.58
C LYS A 9 -8.37 -1.41 -13.15
N LEU A 10 -7.79 -0.23 -12.92
CA LEU A 10 -7.43 0.22 -11.58
C LEU A 10 -8.67 0.31 -10.68
N PHE A 11 -9.72 0.99 -11.15
CA PHE A 11 -10.96 1.17 -10.37
C PHE A 11 -11.77 -0.11 -10.22
N GLN A 12 -11.60 -1.09 -11.11
CA GLN A 12 -12.14 -2.44 -10.94
C GLN A 12 -11.37 -3.28 -9.91
N GLY A 13 -10.27 -2.77 -9.38
CA GLY A 13 -9.46 -3.43 -8.37
C GLY A 13 -8.52 -4.50 -8.92
N ASP A 14 -8.11 -4.40 -10.20
CA ASP A 14 -7.15 -5.35 -10.78
C ASP A 14 -5.80 -5.29 -10.05
N PRO A 15 -5.35 -6.37 -9.37
CA PRO A 15 -4.16 -6.33 -8.52
C PRO A 15 -2.88 -5.96 -9.26
N ARG A 16 -2.75 -6.36 -10.53
CA ARG A 16 -1.57 -6.05 -11.35
C ARG A 16 -1.52 -4.57 -11.70
N THR A 17 -2.66 -3.99 -12.04
CA THR A 17 -2.80 -2.57 -12.37
C THR A 17 -2.58 -1.71 -11.13
N ILE A 18 -3.13 -2.08 -9.97
CA ILE A 18 -2.85 -1.44 -8.67
C ILE A 18 -1.34 -1.45 -8.39
N ALA A 19 -0.69 -2.62 -8.48
CA ALA A 19 0.75 -2.72 -8.23
C ALA A 19 1.59 -1.84 -9.18
N ARG A 20 1.17 -1.72 -10.45
CA ARG A 20 1.82 -0.83 -11.43
C ARG A 20 1.57 0.64 -11.12
N ALA A 21 0.35 1.02 -10.73
CA ALA A 21 0.01 2.39 -10.34
C ALA A 21 0.85 2.84 -9.15
N ILE A 22 0.94 1.99 -8.11
CA ILE A 22 1.80 2.26 -6.94
C ILE A 22 3.27 2.37 -7.36
N SER A 23 3.77 1.47 -8.22
CA SER A 23 5.15 1.59 -8.74
C SER A 23 5.40 2.89 -9.50
N ARG A 24 4.40 3.44 -10.22
CA ARG A 24 4.54 4.70 -10.98
C ARG A 24 4.71 5.90 -10.05
N VAL A 25 3.86 6.01 -9.02
CA VAL A 25 3.94 7.10 -8.03
C VAL A 25 5.18 6.96 -7.14
N GLU A 26 5.52 5.73 -6.78
CA GLU A 26 6.73 5.41 -6.06
C GLU A 26 7.94 5.89 -6.89
N ASN A 27 8.08 5.50 -8.15
CA ASN A 27 9.23 5.88 -8.99
C ASN A 27 9.20 7.29 -9.58
N LEU A 28 8.27 8.15 -9.16
CA LEU A 28 8.11 9.52 -9.71
C LEU A 28 8.05 9.50 -11.25
N SER A 29 7.30 8.55 -11.81
CA SER A 29 7.14 8.41 -13.26
C SER A 29 6.55 9.68 -13.85
N ARG A 30 6.87 9.98 -15.12
CA ARG A 30 6.42 11.21 -15.80
C ARG A 30 4.90 11.39 -15.79
N ASP A 31 4.16 10.29 -15.77
CA ASP A 31 2.69 10.23 -15.76
C ASP A 31 2.08 10.15 -14.35
N ALA A 32 2.88 10.13 -13.28
CA ALA A 32 2.38 9.98 -11.90
C ALA A 32 1.40 11.11 -11.50
N ALA A 33 1.66 12.35 -11.93
CA ALA A 33 0.78 13.48 -11.64
C ALA A 33 -0.56 13.38 -12.39
N GLU A 34 -0.55 12.92 -13.65
CA GLU A 34 -1.75 12.67 -14.44
C GLU A 34 -2.58 11.54 -13.81
N LEU A 35 -1.90 10.49 -13.32
CA LEU A 35 -2.53 9.34 -12.67
C LEU A 35 -3.24 9.78 -11.38
N MET A 36 -2.55 10.54 -10.52
CA MET A 36 -3.14 10.99 -9.27
C MET A 36 -4.32 11.94 -9.50
N LYS A 37 -4.30 12.78 -10.55
CA LYS A 37 -5.47 13.60 -10.93
C LYS A 37 -6.70 12.75 -11.26
N ALA A 38 -6.53 11.59 -11.89
CA ALA A 38 -7.64 10.68 -12.16
C ALA A 38 -8.10 9.91 -10.90
N VAL A 39 -7.17 9.60 -9.99
CA VAL A 39 -7.43 8.83 -8.75
C VAL A 39 -8.17 9.67 -7.71
N PHE A 40 -7.73 10.91 -7.44
CA PHE A 40 -8.26 11.71 -6.31
C PHE A 40 -9.79 11.84 -6.26
N PRO A 41 -10.52 12.05 -7.37
CA PRO A 41 -11.99 12.12 -7.36
C PRO A 41 -12.71 10.85 -6.89
N LYS A 42 -12.01 9.71 -6.76
CA LYS A 42 -12.56 8.42 -6.33
C LYS A 42 -12.17 8.02 -4.90
N THR A 43 -11.49 8.90 -4.17
CA THR A 43 -11.03 8.67 -2.79
C THR A 43 -12.02 9.20 -1.74
N GLY A 44 -11.77 8.90 -0.47
CA GLY A 44 -12.55 9.30 0.70
C GLY A 44 -13.45 8.20 1.26
N ASN A 45 -13.34 6.96 0.78
CA ASN A 45 -14.26 5.88 1.17
C ASN A 45 -13.62 4.88 2.15
N ALA A 46 -12.32 4.61 2.00
CA ALA A 46 -11.61 3.65 2.83
C ALA A 46 -11.32 4.18 4.24
N LEU A 47 -11.39 3.30 5.25
CA LEU A 47 -10.81 3.59 6.56
C LEU A 47 -9.29 3.36 6.53
N VAL A 48 -8.52 4.42 6.78
CA VAL A 48 -7.05 4.35 6.83
C VAL A 48 -6.58 4.14 8.27
N ILE A 49 -5.83 3.07 8.52
CA ILE A 49 -5.34 2.67 9.84
C ILE A 49 -3.81 2.71 9.85
N GLY A 50 -3.22 3.60 10.65
CA GLY A 50 -1.77 3.65 10.87
C GLY A 50 -1.35 2.78 12.04
N ILE A 51 -0.34 1.94 11.85
CA ILE A 51 0.26 1.10 12.90
C ILE A 51 1.75 1.40 12.99
N THR A 52 2.20 1.84 14.17
CA THR A 52 3.59 2.18 14.47
C THR A 52 4.00 1.68 15.85
N GLY A 53 5.28 1.80 16.20
CA GLY A 53 5.84 1.32 17.47
C GLY A 53 7.16 0.57 17.30
N ALA A 54 7.88 0.35 18.39
CA ALA A 54 9.25 -0.17 18.38
C ALA A 54 9.44 -1.50 17.59
N PRO A 55 10.66 -1.80 17.10
CA PRO A 55 10.99 -3.12 16.57
C PRO A 55 10.65 -4.23 17.58
N GLY A 56 10.05 -5.33 17.12
CA GLY A 56 9.66 -6.46 17.99
C GLY A 56 8.35 -6.28 18.77
N ALA A 57 7.69 -5.12 18.71
CA ALA A 57 6.42 -4.87 19.42
C ALA A 57 5.20 -5.67 18.89
N GLY A 58 5.38 -6.52 17.88
CA GLY A 58 4.31 -7.35 17.31
C GLY A 58 3.40 -6.64 16.29
N LYS A 59 3.83 -5.50 15.72
CA LYS A 59 3.07 -4.74 14.70
C LYS A 59 2.59 -5.61 13.54
N SER A 60 3.50 -6.35 12.90
CA SER A 60 3.15 -7.19 11.76
C SER A 60 2.19 -8.31 12.15
N SER A 61 2.30 -8.86 13.36
CA SER A 61 1.33 -9.83 13.90
C SER A 61 -0.05 -9.23 14.14
N LEU A 62 -0.12 -7.96 14.54
CA LEU A 62 -1.38 -7.23 14.68
C LEU A 62 -2.00 -6.93 13.31
N VAL A 63 -1.19 -6.45 12.35
CA VAL A 63 -1.59 -6.20 10.95
C VAL A 63 -2.18 -7.47 10.34
N ASP A 64 -1.49 -8.60 10.46
CA ASP A 64 -1.94 -9.90 9.95
C ASP A 64 -3.31 -10.29 10.52
N LYS A 65 -3.47 -10.22 11.86
CA LYS A 65 -4.74 -10.55 12.52
C LYS A 65 -5.88 -9.60 12.15
N LEU A 66 -5.62 -8.30 12.02
CA LEU A 66 -6.61 -7.32 11.58
C LEU A 66 -7.04 -7.59 10.13
N ALA A 67 -6.08 -7.90 9.25
CA ALA A 67 -6.36 -8.24 7.87
C ALA A 67 -7.24 -9.49 7.76
N PHE A 68 -6.91 -10.56 8.50
CA PHE A 68 -7.76 -11.75 8.59
C PHE A 68 -9.17 -11.43 9.09
N HIS A 69 -9.28 -10.65 10.18
CA HIS A 69 -10.57 -10.29 10.74
C HIS A 69 -11.48 -9.57 9.73
N TYR A 70 -10.96 -8.56 9.03
CA TYR A 70 -11.75 -7.83 8.03
C TYR A 70 -12.03 -8.65 6.77
N LYS A 71 -11.05 -9.45 6.33
CA LYS A 71 -11.22 -10.36 5.19
C LYS A 71 -12.32 -11.39 5.44
N ASP A 72 -12.34 -12.00 6.62
CA ASP A 72 -13.36 -13.00 7.00
C ASP A 72 -14.75 -12.38 7.15
N ALA A 73 -14.83 -11.07 7.41
CA ALA A 73 -16.04 -10.27 7.32
C ALA A 73 -16.42 -9.86 5.86
N GLY A 74 -15.73 -10.40 4.85
CA GLY A 74 -15.98 -10.14 3.44
C GLY A 74 -15.50 -8.77 2.94
N ARG A 75 -14.63 -8.09 3.69
CA ARG A 75 -14.13 -6.73 3.36
C ARG A 75 -12.82 -6.82 2.60
N LYS A 76 -12.56 -5.83 1.72
CA LYS A 76 -11.30 -5.69 1.00
C LYS A 76 -10.28 -4.92 1.83
N VAL A 77 -9.08 -5.47 2.00
CA VAL A 77 -8.02 -4.91 2.84
C VAL A 77 -6.74 -4.68 2.04
N GLY A 78 -6.30 -3.43 1.99
CA GLY A 78 -5.02 -3.04 1.44
C GLY A 78 -4.01 -2.88 2.57
N ILE A 79 -2.80 -3.40 2.41
CA ILE A 79 -1.73 -3.32 3.40
C ILE A 79 -0.52 -2.68 2.72
N ILE A 80 -0.04 -1.58 3.29
CA ILE A 80 1.20 -0.93 2.89
C ILE A 80 2.19 -1.07 4.05
N CYS A 81 3.20 -1.91 3.85
CA CYS A 81 4.31 -2.07 4.78
C CYS A 81 5.42 -1.10 4.37
N VAL A 82 5.76 -0.15 5.22
CA VAL A 82 6.82 0.82 4.95
C VAL A 82 8.07 0.41 5.71
N ASP A 83 9.09 0.01 4.95
CA ASP A 83 10.39 -0.47 5.43
C ASP A 83 11.48 0.59 5.24
N PRO A 84 12.60 0.55 6.00
CA PRO A 84 13.75 1.39 5.71
C PRO A 84 14.23 1.17 4.27
N SER A 85 14.72 2.24 3.65
CA SER A 85 15.35 2.14 2.33
C SER A 85 16.59 1.26 2.37
N SER A 86 16.67 0.30 1.46
CA SER A 86 17.91 -0.40 1.14
C SER A 86 18.98 0.60 0.69
N PRO A 87 20.19 0.59 1.26
CA PRO A 87 21.28 1.47 0.85
C PRO A 87 21.81 1.15 -0.55
N PHE A 88 21.49 -0.01 -1.11
CA PHE A 88 21.96 -0.45 -2.43
C PHE A 88 20.95 -0.18 -3.55
N SER A 89 19.67 -0.46 -3.32
CA SER A 89 18.63 -0.36 -4.36
C SER A 89 17.67 0.81 -4.16
N GLY A 90 17.66 1.45 -2.99
CA GLY A 90 16.68 2.47 -2.62
C GLY A 90 15.25 1.95 -2.40
N GLY A 91 15.00 0.65 -2.61
CA GLY A 91 13.72 -0.02 -2.39
C GLY A 91 13.56 -0.56 -0.96
N ALA A 92 12.39 -1.13 -0.67
CA ALA A 92 12.07 -1.71 0.64
C ALA A 92 12.93 -2.95 0.92
N ILE A 93 13.40 -3.10 2.16
CA ILE A 93 13.98 -4.35 2.63
C ILE A 93 12.79 -5.30 2.89
N LEU A 94 12.59 -6.29 2.01
CA LEU A 94 11.43 -7.22 1.89
C LEU A 94 11.04 -8.06 3.13
N GLY A 95 11.58 -7.77 4.32
CA GLY A 95 11.46 -8.58 5.54
C GLY A 95 10.02 -8.84 5.97
N ASP A 96 9.13 -7.85 5.81
CA ASP A 96 7.75 -7.94 6.34
C ASP A 96 6.81 -8.73 5.42
N ARG A 97 7.09 -8.76 4.11
CA ARG A 97 6.25 -9.48 3.13
C ARG A 97 6.33 -11.00 3.26
N ILE A 98 7.47 -11.53 3.71
CA ILE A 98 7.67 -12.98 3.87
C ILE A 98 6.75 -13.55 4.97
N ARG A 99 6.42 -12.73 5.98
CA ARG A 99 5.60 -13.15 7.13
C ARG A 99 4.10 -13.21 6.82
N MET A 100 3.62 -12.49 5.80
CA MET A 100 2.21 -12.42 5.40
C MET A 100 1.90 -13.20 4.09
N ALA A 101 2.74 -14.16 3.72
CA ALA A 101 2.67 -14.85 2.43
C ALA A 101 1.33 -15.58 2.17
N THR A 102 0.66 -16.05 3.23
CA THR A 102 -0.65 -16.73 3.14
C THR A 102 -1.79 -15.78 2.80
N LEU A 103 -1.74 -14.53 3.27
CA LEU A 103 -2.72 -13.48 2.93
C LEU A 103 -2.58 -13.00 1.48
N GLY A 104 -1.36 -13.04 0.92
CA GLY A 104 -1.08 -12.54 -0.44
C GLY A 104 -1.75 -13.33 -1.58
N LEU A 105 -2.38 -14.47 -1.28
CA LEU A 105 -3.15 -15.28 -2.24
C LEU A 105 -4.65 -14.95 -2.23
N ASP A 106 -5.13 -14.20 -1.25
CA ASP A 106 -6.54 -13.86 -1.15
C ASP A 106 -6.90 -12.68 -2.07
N LYS A 107 -7.94 -12.82 -2.87
CA LYS A 107 -8.40 -11.78 -3.79
C LYS A 107 -8.91 -10.50 -3.09
N ASN A 108 -9.27 -10.60 -1.80
CA ASN A 108 -9.72 -9.48 -0.99
C ASN A 108 -8.56 -8.78 -0.29
N VAL A 109 -7.33 -9.29 -0.38
CA VAL A 109 -6.17 -8.73 0.31
C VAL A 109 -5.10 -8.33 -0.70
N PHE A 110 -4.61 -7.10 -0.58
CA PHE A 110 -3.50 -6.61 -1.38
C PHE A 110 -2.38 -6.12 -0.46
N ILE A 111 -1.16 -6.60 -0.69
CA ILE A 111 0.01 -6.27 0.14
C ILE A 111 1.09 -5.66 -0.72
N ARG A 112 1.59 -4.50 -0.29
CA ARG A 112 2.72 -3.79 -0.91
C ARG A 112 3.75 -3.38 0.13
N SER A 113 5.00 -3.77 -0.10
CA SER A 113 6.15 -3.18 0.60
C SER A 113 6.62 -1.91 -0.12
N MET A 114 6.91 -0.87 0.63
CA MET A 114 7.38 0.44 0.15
C MET A 114 8.57 0.91 0.99
N ALA A 115 9.47 1.68 0.40
CA ALA A 115 10.60 2.25 1.11
C ALA A 115 10.27 3.62 1.71
N THR A 116 10.89 3.97 2.85
CA THR A 116 10.84 5.34 3.40
C THR A 116 11.46 6.39 2.46
N ARG A 117 12.35 5.98 1.56
CA ARG A 117 13.09 6.83 0.61
C ARG A 117 13.86 7.97 1.28
N GLY A 118 14.42 7.69 2.46
CA GLY A 118 15.19 8.66 3.23
C GLY A 118 14.36 9.72 3.96
N ASN A 119 13.03 9.61 3.97
CA ASN A 119 12.18 10.51 4.76
C ASN A 119 12.31 10.20 6.26
N LEU A 120 12.69 11.23 7.03
CA LEU A 120 12.91 11.15 8.48
C LEU A 120 11.67 10.71 9.28
N GLY A 121 10.46 10.93 8.75
CA GLY A 121 9.20 10.55 9.40
C GLY A 121 8.76 9.09 9.18
N GLY A 122 9.56 8.27 8.50
CA GLY A 122 9.22 6.86 8.26
C GLY A 122 8.11 6.63 7.22
N LEU A 123 7.61 7.69 6.58
CA LEU A 123 6.61 7.64 5.50
C LEU A 123 7.05 8.53 4.34
N SER A 124 6.81 8.08 3.11
CA SER A 124 7.07 8.86 1.89
C SER A 124 5.79 9.45 1.32
N ARG A 125 5.87 10.51 0.51
CA ARG A 125 4.72 11.04 -0.24
C ARG A 125 4.03 9.94 -1.08
N ALA A 126 4.83 9.04 -1.65
CA ALA A 126 4.32 7.91 -2.40
C ALA A 126 3.46 6.95 -1.54
N THR A 127 3.66 6.91 -0.21
CA THR A 127 2.79 6.13 0.69
C THR A 127 1.38 6.72 0.71
N VAL A 128 1.26 8.05 0.79
CA VAL A 128 -0.04 8.73 0.73
C VAL A 128 -0.72 8.50 -0.62
N ASP A 129 0.05 8.59 -1.71
CA ASP A 129 -0.48 8.32 -3.05
C ASP A 129 -0.92 6.84 -3.18
N ALA A 130 -0.19 5.89 -2.59
CA ALA A 130 -0.56 4.48 -2.58
C ALA A 130 -1.85 4.22 -1.78
N VAL A 131 -2.06 4.90 -0.65
CA VAL A 131 -3.33 4.85 0.10
C VAL A 131 -4.49 5.32 -0.78
N ALA A 132 -4.33 6.47 -1.44
CA ALA A 132 -5.34 7.01 -2.35
C ALA A 132 -5.64 6.06 -3.53
N ILE A 133 -4.62 5.42 -4.09
CA ILE A 133 -4.78 4.41 -5.16
C ILE A 133 -5.61 3.21 -4.67
N LEU A 134 -5.36 2.71 -3.46
CA LEU A 134 -6.12 1.58 -2.90
C LEU A 134 -7.56 1.97 -2.58
N ASP A 135 -7.78 3.14 -2.00
CA ASP A 135 -9.14 3.66 -1.75
C ASP A 135 -9.94 3.76 -3.05
N ALA A 136 -9.36 4.38 -4.08
CA ALA A 136 -9.99 4.48 -5.40
C ALA A 136 -10.20 3.13 -6.11
N ALA A 137 -9.42 2.11 -5.75
CA ALA A 137 -9.57 0.73 -6.24
C ALA A 137 -10.64 -0.07 -5.47
N GLY A 138 -11.36 0.57 -4.54
CA GLY A 138 -12.50 0.00 -3.83
C GLY A 138 -12.13 -0.86 -2.63
N PHE A 139 -10.99 -0.59 -1.99
CA PHE A 139 -10.64 -1.21 -0.71
C PHE A 139 -11.43 -0.56 0.44
N ASP A 140 -11.98 -1.37 1.34
CA ASP A 140 -12.72 -0.88 2.51
C ASP A 140 -11.78 -0.36 3.61
N PHE A 141 -10.63 -1.03 3.76
CA PHE A 141 -9.61 -0.72 4.77
C PHE A 141 -8.23 -0.61 4.11
N VAL A 142 -7.46 0.40 4.50
CA VAL A 142 -6.05 0.52 4.13
C VAL A 142 -5.21 0.62 5.39
N ILE A 143 -4.45 -0.43 5.69
CA ILE A 143 -3.56 -0.52 6.85
C ILE A 143 -2.15 -0.08 6.40
N VAL A 144 -1.58 0.89 7.10
CA VAL A 144 -0.21 1.37 6.88
C VAL A 144 0.63 0.99 8.09
N GLU A 145 1.55 0.06 7.91
CA GLU A 145 2.54 -0.32 8.93
C GLU A 145 3.83 0.46 8.68
N THR A 146 4.32 1.19 9.68
CA THR A 146 5.61 1.88 9.59
C THR A 146 6.74 1.00 10.10
N VAL A 147 7.97 1.34 9.67
CA VAL A 147 9.20 0.92 10.33
C VAL A 147 9.07 1.11 11.84
N GLY A 148 9.63 0.19 12.62
CA GLY A 148 9.74 0.40 14.05
C GLY A 148 10.56 1.64 14.35
N VAL A 149 9.89 2.74 14.70
CA VAL A 149 10.54 3.97 15.15
C VAL A 149 11.05 3.76 16.57
N GLY A 150 12.34 4.02 16.74
CA GLY A 150 13.11 4.02 17.98
C GLY A 150 14.29 4.95 17.79
#